data_AF-W2T8H3-F1
#
_entry.id   AF-W2T8H3-F1
#
_cell.length_a   1.000
_cell.length_b   1.000
_cell.length_c   1.000
_cell.angle_alpha   90.00
_cell.angle_beta   90.00
_cell.angle_gamma   90.00
#
_symmetry.space_group_name_H-M   'P 1'
#
loop_
_entity.id
_entity.type
_entity.pdbx_description
1 polymer ?
#
loop_
_entity_poly.entity_id
_entity_poly.type
_entity_poly.pdbx_seq_one_letter_code
_entity_poly.pdbx_strand_id
1 'polypeptide(L)'
;EIQCLDESRVILEQSESTANTYIHANRVKLEKADRPYILTQGPKENTIEDFWRMIFQEQCAGVVMLCNYYEDGMQKCDEFFPTENGGYKYYGKMFVNNKKVIIVRSLHFVFCSNEGD
;
A
#
# COMPACT_ATOMS: atom_id res chain seq x y z
N GLU A 1 14.54 14.75 -1.21
CA GLU A 1 13.12 14.37 -1.20
C GLU A 1 12.74 13.90 -2.59
N ILE A 2 12.04 12.78 -2.74
CA ILE A 2 11.62 12.27 -4.05
C ILE A 2 10.29 12.95 -4.38
N GLN A 3 10.24 13.70 -5.48
CA GLN A 3 9.03 14.42 -5.89
C GLN A 3 8.00 13.46 -6.51
N CYS A 4 6.73 13.64 -6.14
CA CYS A 4 5.61 12.96 -6.76
C CYS A 4 5.27 13.69 -8.06
N LEU A 5 5.27 12.98 -9.20
CA LEU A 5 4.99 13.58 -10.50
C LEU A 5 3.48 13.79 -10.66
N ASP A 6 3.02 15.02 -10.88
CA ASP A 6 1.59 15.32 -10.98
C ASP A 6 0.89 14.55 -12.12
N GLU A 7 1.57 14.38 -13.25
CA GLU A 7 1.03 13.74 -14.46
C GLU A 7 0.63 12.27 -14.24
N SER A 8 1.41 11.55 -13.45
CA SER A 8 1.21 10.12 -13.19
C SER A 8 0.70 9.84 -11.77
N ARG A 9 0.35 10.88 -11.01
CA ARG A 9 -0.04 10.73 -9.60
C ARG A 9 -1.32 9.93 -9.47
N VAL A 10 -1.36 9.06 -8.47
CA VAL A 10 -2.61 8.43 -8.06
C VAL A 10 -3.45 9.43 -7.28
N ILE A 11 -4.69 9.62 -7.73
CA ILE A 11 -5.67 10.49 -7.07
C ILE A 11 -6.68 9.58 -6.40
N LEU A 12 -6.86 9.72 -5.09
CA LEU A 12 -7.84 8.95 -4.35
C LEU A 12 -9.24 9.52 -4.60
N GLU A 13 -10.20 8.63 -4.85
CA GLU A 13 -11.61 8.98 -5.00
C GLU A 13 -12.16 9.56 -3.69
N GLN A 14 -12.89 10.66 -3.79
CA GLN A 14 -13.56 11.27 -2.65
C GLN A 14 -14.77 10.42 -2.27
N SER A 15 -14.71 9.79 -1.09
CA SER A 15 -15.89 9.17 -0.49
C SER A 15 -16.79 10.21 0.20
N GLU A 16 -16.21 11.33 0.61
CA GLU A 16 -16.86 12.45 1.31
C GLU A 16 -16.21 13.77 0.88
N SER A 17 -16.93 14.88 1.00
CA SER A 17 -16.45 16.22 0.56
C SER A 17 -15.14 16.69 1.24
N THR A 18 -14.80 16.11 2.40
CA THR A 18 -13.59 16.42 3.18
C THR A 18 -12.50 15.36 3.03
N ALA A 19 -12.72 14.31 2.23
CA ALA A 19 -11.78 13.21 2.10
C ALA A 19 -10.49 13.64 1.41
N ASN A 20 -9.35 13.21 1.95
CA ASN A 20 -8.05 13.42 1.32
C ASN A 20 -8.00 12.70 -0.04
N THR A 21 -7.54 13.43 -1.07
CA THR A 21 -7.35 12.94 -2.44
C THR A 21 -5.89 12.75 -2.81
N TYR A 22 -4.97 13.22 -1.95
CA TYR A 22 -3.55 13.16 -2.18
C TYR A 22 -2.93 11.94 -1.51
N ILE A 23 -2.20 11.16 -2.31
CA ILE A 23 -1.26 10.14 -1.85
C ILE A 23 0.06 10.29 -2.64
N HIS A 24 1.19 10.08 -1.97
CA HIS A 24 2.52 10.11 -2.60
C HIS A 24 2.79 8.79 -3.33
N ALA A 25 2.09 8.63 -4.46
CA ALA A 25 2.15 7.45 -5.30
C ALA A 25 1.99 7.80 -6.79
N ASN A 26 2.74 7.10 -7.64
CA ASN A 26 2.72 7.28 -9.08
C ASN A 26 2.50 5.96 -9.81
N ARG A 27 1.67 5.99 -10.86
CA ARG A 27 1.51 4.87 -11.80
C ARG A 27 2.73 4.84 -12.72
N VAL A 28 3.33 3.66 -12.86
CA VAL A 28 4.53 3.44 -13.67
C VAL A 28 4.28 2.26 -14.60
N LYS A 29 4.58 2.46 -15.89
CA LYS A 29 4.61 1.39 -16.89
C LYS A 29 6.07 1.07 -17.20
N LEU A 30 6.44 -0.20 -17.03
CA LEU A 30 7.77 -0.69 -17.37
C LEU A 30 7.73 -1.31 -18.77
N GLU A 31 8.70 -1.02 -19.63
CA GLU A 31 8.75 -1.55 -21.00
C GLU A 31 8.73 -3.07 -21.07
N LYS A 32 9.32 -3.73 -20.07
CA LYS A 32 9.48 -5.19 -20.00
C LYS A 32 8.39 -5.88 -19.19
N ALA A 33 7.36 -5.17 -18.74
CA ALA A 33 6.30 -5.75 -17.95
C ALA A 33 4.94 -5.57 -18.62
N ASP A 34 4.17 -6.66 -18.66
CA ASP A 34 2.84 -6.67 -19.26
C ASP A 34 1.76 -6.07 -18.33
N ARG A 35 2.16 -5.54 -17.16
CA ARG A 35 1.26 -4.94 -16.17
C ARG A 35 1.79 -3.60 -15.66
N PRO A 36 0.89 -2.67 -15.30
CA PRO A 36 1.27 -1.44 -14.63
C PRO A 36 1.70 -1.72 -13.17
N TYR A 37 2.50 -0.81 -12.64
CA TYR A 37 2.91 -0.79 -11.23
C TYR A 37 2.55 0.54 -10.62
N ILE A 38 2.45 0.57 -9.29
CA ILE A 38 2.37 1.81 -8.52
C ILE A 38 3.59 1.85 -7.62
N LEU A 39 4.37 2.93 -7.74
CA LEU A 39 5.45 3.23 -6.81
C LEU A 39 4.93 4.24 -5.80
N THR A 40 5.12 3.97 -4.51
CA THR A 40 4.63 4.82 -3.42
C THR A 40 5.66 4.91 -2.31
N GLN A 41 5.59 6.00 -1.54
CA GLN A 41 6.23 6.08 -0.24
C GLN A 41 5.72 4.96 0.69
N GLY A 42 6.61 4.47 1.58
CA GLY A 42 6.24 3.62 2.71
C GLY A 42 5.15 4.27 3.56
N PRO A 43 4.03 3.58 3.85
CA PRO A 43 2.94 4.14 4.63
C PRO A 43 3.41 4.72 5.96
N LYS A 44 2.91 5.91 6.29
CA LYS A 44 3.03 6.54 7.61
C LYS A 44 1.74 6.38 8.38
N GLU A 45 1.77 6.42 9.71
CA GLU A 45 0.61 6.30 10.60
C GLU A 45 -0.64 7.05 10.09
N ASN A 46 -0.49 8.32 9.69
CA ASN A 46 -1.57 9.17 9.21
C ASN A 46 -2.00 8.95 7.75
N THR A 47 -1.38 8.00 7.03
CA THR A 47 -1.60 7.71 5.60
C THR A 47 -1.88 6.23 5.32
N ILE A 48 -1.92 5.37 6.34
CA ILE A 48 -2.18 3.93 6.14
C ILE A 48 -3.59 3.70 5.57
N GLU A 49 -4.59 4.44 6.02
CA GLU A 49 -5.94 4.35 5.44
C GLU A 49 -5.93 4.73 3.95
N ASP A 50 -5.28 5.85 3.61
CA ASP A 50 -5.14 6.31 2.23
C ASP A 50 -4.39 5.30 1.35
N PHE A 51 -3.38 4.61 1.90
CA PHE A 51 -2.67 3.53 1.24
C PHE A 51 -3.58 2.33 0.93
N TRP A 52 -4.41 1.90 1.88
CA TRP A 52 -5.37 0.82 1.61
C TRP A 52 -6.49 1.25 0.66
N ARG A 53 -6.97 2.50 0.76
CA ARG A 53 -7.90 3.08 -0.22
C ARG A 53 -7.32 3.02 -1.62
N MET A 54 -6.05 3.38 -1.80
CA MET A 54 -5.35 3.28 -3.09
C MET A 54 -5.34 1.85 -3.63
N ILE A 55 -4.95 0.88 -2.79
CA ILE A 55 -4.87 -0.54 -3.16
C ILE A 55 -6.23 -1.06 -3.65
N PHE A 56 -7.28 -0.72 -2.91
CA PHE A 56 -8.64 -1.11 -3.26
C PHE A 56 -9.10 -0.42 -4.54
N GLN A 57 -8.96 0.90 -4.65
CA GLN A 57 -9.36 1.66 -5.84
C GLN A 57 -8.67 1.15 -7.12
N GLU A 58 -7.36 0.92 -7.05
CA GLU A 58 -6.57 0.50 -8.21
C GLU A 58 -6.62 -1.02 -8.45
N GLN A 59 -7.40 -1.76 -7.65
CA GLN A 59 -7.55 -3.22 -7.73
C GLN A 59 -6.18 -3.94 -7.74
N CYS A 60 -5.29 -3.50 -6.85
CA CYS A 60 -3.93 -4.04 -6.78
C CYS A 60 -3.95 -5.52 -6.35
N ALA A 61 -3.39 -6.40 -7.19
CA ALA A 61 -3.31 -7.83 -6.89
C ALA A 61 -2.31 -8.20 -5.78
N GLY A 62 -1.42 -7.28 -5.40
CA GLY A 62 -0.44 -7.51 -4.35
C GLY A 62 0.46 -6.31 -4.10
N VAL A 63 1.08 -6.30 -2.93
CA VAL A 63 2.02 -5.27 -2.47
C VAL A 63 3.37 -5.93 -2.19
N VAL A 64 4.43 -5.28 -2.68
CA VAL A 64 5.81 -5.69 -2.42
C VAL A 64 6.47 -4.61 -1.58
N MET A 65 6.86 -4.95 -0.35
CA MET A 65 7.60 -4.05 0.53
C MET A 65 9.11 -4.28 0.35
N LEU A 66 9.82 -3.23 -0.08
CA LEU A 66 11.25 -3.29 -0.39
C LEU A 66 12.16 -2.73 0.72
N CYS A 67 11.58 -2.16 1.79
CA CYS A 67 12.31 -1.59 2.92
C CYS A 67 11.95 -2.32 4.22
N ASN A 68 12.75 -2.11 5.27
CA ASN A 68 12.33 -2.46 6.63
C ASN A 68 11.48 -1.33 7.23
N TYR A 69 10.82 -1.60 8.37
CA TYR A 69 10.15 -0.54 9.13
C TYR A 69 11.12 0.51 9.67
N TYR A 70 12.32 0.06 10.06
CA TYR A 70 13.42 0.90 10.53
C TYR A 70 14.69 0.59 9.76
N GLU A 71 15.38 1.65 9.33
CA GLU A 71 16.68 1.59 8.67
C GLU A 71 17.58 2.66 9.27
N ASP A 72 18.79 2.30 9.68
CA ASP A 72 19.75 3.20 10.33
C ASP A 72 19.17 3.98 11.53
N GLY A 73 18.27 3.35 12.29
CA GLY A 73 17.60 3.95 13.44
C GLY A 73 16.49 4.95 13.07
N MET A 74 16.20 5.14 11.78
CA MET A 74 15.14 6.01 11.30
C MET A 74 13.93 5.18 10.85
N GLN A 75 12.73 5.58 11.27
CA GLN A 75 11.50 4.96 10.80
C GLN A 75 11.26 5.31 9.32
N LYS A 76 11.11 4.27 8.48
CA LYS A 76 10.86 4.39 7.03
C LYS A 76 9.44 4.02 6.64
N CYS A 77 8.82 3.14 7.41
CA CYS A 77 7.48 2.63 7.15
C CYS A 77 6.82 2.25 8.49
N ASP A 78 5.54 2.54 8.62
CA ASP A 78 4.69 2.03 9.69
C ASP A 78 4.12 0.65 9.33
N GLU A 79 3.74 -0.12 10.35
CA GLU A 79 3.09 -1.42 10.16
C GLU A 79 1.68 -1.24 9.59
N PHE A 80 1.55 -1.48 8.29
CA PHE A 80 0.30 -1.26 7.55
C PHE A 80 -0.53 -2.52 7.34
N PHE A 81 -0.11 -3.70 7.80
CA PHE A 81 -0.88 -4.94 7.72
C PHE A 81 -0.68 -5.81 8.97
N PRO A 82 -1.66 -6.65 9.36
CA PRO A 82 -1.50 -7.56 10.50
C PRO A 82 -0.42 -8.61 10.20
N THR A 83 0.57 -8.75 11.07
CA THR A 83 1.69 -9.68 10.89
C THR A 83 1.42 -11.11 11.39
N GLU A 84 0.41 -11.27 12.25
CA GLU A 84 -0.01 -12.57 12.79
C GLU A 84 -0.84 -13.37 11.78
N ASN A 85 -0.65 -14.69 11.79
CA ASN A 85 -1.42 -15.60 10.95
C ASN A 85 -2.88 -15.66 11.42
N GLY A 86 -3.84 -15.34 10.55
CA GLY A 86 -5.25 -15.17 10.89
C GLY A 86 -5.57 -13.81 11.53
N GLY A 87 -4.57 -12.94 11.72
CA GLY A 87 -4.75 -11.61 12.27
C GLY A 87 -5.56 -10.70 11.34
N TYR A 88 -6.24 -9.73 11.91
CA TYR A 88 -6.99 -8.73 11.16
C TYR A 88 -6.89 -7.36 11.84
N LYS A 89 -7.06 -6.30 11.06
CA LYS A 89 -7.08 -4.92 11.56
C LYS A 89 -7.94 -4.04 10.66
N TYR A 90 -8.54 -3.02 11.27
CA TYR A 90 -9.23 -1.96 10.55
C TYR A 90 -8.32 -0.76 10.39
N TYR A 91 -8.27 -0.22 9.18
CA TYR A 91 -7.59 1.03 8.84
C TYR A 91 -8.63 1.98 8.26
N GLY A 92 -9.23 2.78 9.13
CA GLY A 92 -10.44 3.55 8.80
C GLY A 92 -11.58 2.63 8.36
N LYS A 93 -12.07 2.83 7.14
CA LYS A 93 -13.13 2.00 6.54
C LYS A 93 -12.63 0.66 5.96
N MET A 94 -11.32 0.44 5.90
CA MET A 94 -10.72 -0.72 5.26
C MET A 94 -10.51 -1.86 6.27
N PHE A 95 -11.07 -3.04 5.98
CA PHE A 95 -10.79 -4.27 6.74
C PHE A 95 -9.68 -5.06 6.06
N VAL A 96 -8.60 -5.32 6.79
CA VAL A 96 -7.43 -6.06 6.28
C VAL A 96 -7.22 -7.29 7.12
N ASN A 97 -7.24 -8.47 6.49
CA ASN A 97 -6.96 -9.74 7.14
C ASN A 97 -5.73 -10.42 6.53
N ASN A 98 -4.92 -11.01 7.40
CA ASN A 98 -3.81 -11.86 7.00
C ASN A 98 -4.25 -13.32 7.10
N LYS A 99 -4.60 -13.93 5.96
CA LYS A 99 -5.02 -15.34 5.91
C LYS A 99 -3.84 -16.32 6.03
N LYS A 100 -2.63 -15.90 5.66
CA LYS A 100 -1.45 -16.78 5.60
C LYS A 100 -0.15 -15.98 5.59
N VAL A 101 0.75 -16.34 6.51
CA VAL A 101 2.13 -15.81 6.56
C VAL A 101 3.09 -16.84 5.95
N ILE A 102 3.90 -16.40 4.99
CA ILE A 102 5.01 -17.18 4.44
C ILE A 102 6.28 -16.34 4.60
N ILE A 103 7.20 -16.79 5.47
CA ILE A 103 8.48 -16.11 5.66
C ILE A 103 9.46 -16.64 4.62
N VAL A 104 9.68 -15.85 3.57
CA VAL A 104 10.80 -16.04 2.65
C VAL A 104 11.95 -15.14 3.11
N ARG A 105 13.19 -15.63 3.05
CA ARG A 105 14.37 -14.85 3.48
C ARG A 105 14.37 -13.49 2.77
N SER A 106 14.10 -12.44 3.56
CA SER A 106 14.32 -11.01 3.28
C SER A 106 13.42 -10.28 2.27
N LEU A 107 12.26 -10.80 1.84
CA LEU A 107 11.25 -9.99 1.12
C LEU A 107 9.85 -10.25 1.67
N HIS A 108 9.13 -9.20 2.10
CA HIS A 108 7.76 -9.32 2.57
C HIS A 108 6.79 -9.09 1.40
N PHE A 109 6.06 -10.13 1.03
CA PHE A 109 4.96 -10.07 0.06
C PHE A 109 3.65 -10.02 0.81
N VAL A 110 2.84 -9.00 0.53
CA VAL A 110 1.47 -8.91 1.05
C VAL A 110 0.53 -9.15 -0.12
N PHE A 111 -0.21 -10.26 -0.08
CA PHE A 111 -1.29 -10.52 -1.04
C PHE A 111 -2.56 -9.85 -0.52
N CYS A 112 -3.08 -8.90 -1.29
CA CYS A 112 -4.41 -8.36 -1.06
C CYS A 112 -5.38 -9.15 -1.94
N SER A 113 -6.20 -9.99 -1.33
CA SER A 113 -7.31 -10.64 -2.04
C SER A 113 -8.56 -9.81 -1.79
N ASN A 114 -8.99 -9.05 -2.80
CA ASN A 114 -10.34 -8.50 -2.83
C ASN A 114 -11.30 -9.66 -3.06
N GLU A 115 -11.69 -10.38 -2.00
CA GLU A 115 -12.84 -11.28 -2.09
C GLU A 115 -14.10 -10.43 -2.06
N GLY A 116 -14.49 -10.00 -3.25
CA GLY A 116 -15.76 -9.39 -3.58
C GLY A 116 -16.29 -10.01 -4.88
N ASP A 117 -16.59 -11.31 -4.79
CA ASP A 117 -17.68 -12.03 -5.49
C ASP A 117 -17.88 -13.39 -4.80
#